data_AF-A0A7J2ZHS5-F1
#
_entry.id   AF-A0A7J2ZHS5-F1
#
_cell.length_a   1.000
_cell.length_b   1.000
_cell.length_c   1.000
_cell.angle_alpha   90.00
_cell.angle_beta   90.00
_cell.angle_gamma   90.00
#
_symmetry.space_group_name_H-M   'P 1'
#
loop_
_entity.id
_entity.type
_entity.pdbx_description
1 polymer ?
#
loop_
_entity_poly.entity_id
_entity_poly.type
_entity_poly.pdbx_seq_one_letter_code
_entity_poly.pdbx_strand_id
1 'polypeptide(L)'
;MELLEAIKYGFKALRERRTRSILTVVGIAIGTALIIALVANGQGLNDSITNKLLELGANNIVILPSTGSSLRFNDADVQKISLIPGVEAVLPFYLTSATIKYGGISLNGRVYATDPASVKILFPQLQVLQGT
;
A
#
# COMPACT_ATOMS: atom_id res chain seq x y z
N MET A 1 -29.05 11.76 46.83
CA MET A 1 -29.03 13.22 46.64
C MET A 1 -27.63 13.78 46.85
N GLU A 2 -26.83 13.18 47.75
CA GLU A 2 -25.41 13.50 48.00
C GLU A 2 -24.50 13.67 46.77
N LEU A 3 -24.53 12.77 45.78
CA LEU A 3 -23.60 12.83 44.64
C LEU A 3 -23.86 14.05 43.73
N LEU A 4 -25.13 14.40 43.54
CA LEU A 4 -25.54 15.56 42.75
C LEU A 4 -25.11 16.86 43.42
N GLU A 5 -25.17 16.93 44.75
CA GLU A 5 -24.65 18.07 45.51
C GLU A 5 -23.13 18.15 45.43
N ALA A 6 -22.42 17.04 45.62
CA ALA A 6 -20.96 16.99 45.51
C ALA A 6 -20.46 17.49 44.13
N ILE A 7 -21.11 17.07 43.04
CA ILE A 7 -20.80 17.56 41.68
C ILE A 7 -21.07 19.06 41.55
N LYS A 8 -22.19 19.54 42.11
CA LYS A 8 -22.59 20.96 42.07
C LYS A 8 -21.61 21.84 42.86
N TYR A 9 -21.14 21.39 44.02
CA TYR A 9 -20.10 22.03 44.80
C TYR A 9 -18.74 22.01 44.08
N GLY A 10 -18.36 20.89 43.47
CA GLY A 10 -17.13 20.77 42.68
C GLY A 10 -17.09 21.75 41.49
N PHE A 11 -18.19 21.86 40.73
CA PHE A 11 -18.30 22.83 39.63
C PHE A 11 -18.22 24.28 40.11
N LYS A 12 -18.81 24.59 41.28
CA LYS A 12 -18.72 25.92 41.88
C LYS A 12 -17.28 26.27 42.25
N ALA A 13 -16.54 25.33 42.85
CA ALA A 13 -15.14 25.51 43.20
C ALA A 13 -14.22 25.69 41.97
N LEU A 14 -14.46 24.93 40.89
CA LEU A 14 -13.75 25.09 39.62
C LEU A 14 -14.01 26.48 38.99
N ARG A 15 -15.24 26.97 39.08
CA ARG A 15 -15.66 28.29 38.53
C ARG A 15 -15.14 29.47 39.36
N GLU A 16 -14.75 29.26 40.61
CA GLU A 16 -14.13 30.28 41.45
C GLU A 16 -12.66 30.51 41.05
N ARG A 17 -11.95 29.44 40.65
CA ARG A 17 -10.57 29.47 40.16
C ARG A 17 -10.48 29.27 38.65
N ARG A 18 -11.12 30.16 37.88
CA ARG A 18 -11.28 30.00 36.42
C ARG A 18 -9.97 29.85 35.66
N THR A 19 -8.99 30.72 35.94
CA THR A 19 -7.71 30.74 35.21
C THR A 19 -6.92 29.44 35.39
N ARG A 20 -6.77 28.99 36.63
CA ARG A 20 -6.08 27.73 36.96
C ARG A 20 -6.81 26.51 36.38
N SER A 21 -8.14 26.47 36.49
CA SER A 21 -8.95 25.35 36.00
C SER A 21 -8.91 25.26 34.46
N ILE A 22 -9.01 26.39 33.76
CA ILE A 22 -8.92 26.42 32.29
C ILE A 22 -7.52 25.97 31.84
N LEU A 23 -6.45 26.50 32.45
CA LEU A 23 -5.09 26.20 32.04
C LEU A 23 -4.73 24.71 32.22
N THR A 24 -5.21 24.09 33.31
CA THR A 24 -5.00 22.66 33.56
C THR A 24 -5.76 21.77 32.58
N VAL A 25 -7.03 22.10 32.30
CA VAL A 25 -7.83 21.38 31.29
C VAL A 25 -7.22 21.50 29.90
N VAL A 26 -6.80 22.71 29.51
CA VAL A 26 -6.13 22.95 28.22
C VAL A 26 -4.81 22.19 28.14
N GLY A 27 -4.00 22.16 29.20
CA GLY A 27 -2.74 21.41 29.23
C GLY A 27 -2.93 19.92 28.99
N ILE A 28 -3.91 19.31 29.66
CA ILE A 28 -4.21 17.88 29.49
C ILE A 28 -4.82 17.60 28.11
N ALA A 29 -5.73 18.45 27.65
CA ALA A 29 -6.38 18.29 26.34
C ALA A 29 -5.38 18.40 25.19
N ILE A 30 -4.52 19.41 25.18
CA ILE A 30 -3.49 19.57 24.14
C ILE A 30 -2.46 18.46 24.25
N GLY A 31 -2.00 18.11 25.46
CA GLY A 31 -1.01 17.05 25.65
C GLY A 31 -1.48 15.69 25.12
N THR A 32 -2.71 15.31 25.44
CA THR A 32 -3.29 14.05 24.95
C THR A 32 -3.59 14.10 23.45
N ALA A 33 -4.08 15.23 22.93
CA ALA A 33 -4.33 15.39 21.49
C ALA A 33 -3.04 15.26 20.67
N LEU A 34 -1.91 15.82 21.13
CA LEU A 34 -0.62 15.71 20.46
C LEU A 34 -0.11 14.26 20.43
N ILE A 35 -0.23 13.53 21.54
CA ILE A 35 0.20 12.12 21.60
C ILE A 35 -0.66 11.27 20.66
N ILE A 36 -1.99 11.44 20.69
CA ILE A 36 -2.89 10.71 19.80
C ILE A 36 -2.59 11.03 18.34
N ALA A 37 -2.40 12.31 18.00
CA ALA A 37 -2.05 12.72 16.65
C ALA A 37 -0.72 12.11 16.19
N LEU A 38 0.30 12.11 17.04
CA LEU A 38 1.60 11.53 16.72
C LEU A 38 1.50 10.02 16.48
N VAL A 39 0.81 9.28 17.35
CA VAL A 39 0.63 7.84 17.22
C VAL A 39 -0.16 7.50 15.97
N ALA A 40 -1.26 8.20 15.71
CA ALA A 40 -2.09 8.00 14.52
C ALA A 40 -1.31 8.27 13.23
N ASN A 41 -0.50 9.34 13.19
CA ASN A 41 0.36 9.61 12.03
C ASN A 41 1.44 8.54 11.87
N GLY A 42 2.08 8.11 12.96
CA GLY A 42 3.11 7.08 12.92
C GLY A 42 2.57 5.75 12.40
N GLN A 43 1.44 5.29 12.92
CA GLN A 43 0.79 4.06 12.46
C GLN A 43 0.28 4.21 11.01
N GLY A 44 -0.44 5.29 10.71
CA GLY A 44 -0.99 5.53 9.38
C GLY A 44 0.08 5.62 8.28
N LEU A 45 1.25 6.18 8.58
CA LEU A 45 2.37 6.22 7.64
C LEU A 45 2.94 4.81 7.39
N ASN A 46 3.15 4.02 8.44
CA ASN A 46 3.63 2.64 8.31
C ASN A 46 2.66 1.79 7.49
N ASP A 47 1.36 1.91 7.75
CA ASP A 47 0.33 1.20 6.99
C ASP A 47 0.30 1.66 5.53
N SER A 48 0.41 2.97 5.28
CA SER A 48 0.42 3.52 3.92
C SER A 48 1.63 3.05 3.12
N ILE A 49 2.82 3.06 3.73
CA ILE A 49 4.05 2.59 3.08
C ILE A 49 3.97 1.09 2.84
N THR A 50 3.54 0.32 3.84
CA THR A 50 3.39 -1.13 3.73
C THR A 50 2.41 -1.49 2.61
N ASN A 51 1.24 -0.86 2.58
CA ASN A 51 0.26 -1.07 1.53
C ASN A 51 0.81 -0.68 0.16
N LYS A 52 1.54 0.44 0.05
CA LYS A 52 2.16 0.84 -1.21
C LYS A 52 3.21 -0.17 -1.68
N LEU A 53 4.02 -0.69 -0.78
CA LEU A 53 5.03 -1.71 -1.11
C LEU A 53 4.37 -3.03 -1.51
N LEU A 54 3.32 -3.46 -0.80
CA LEU A 54 2.53 -4.63 -1.16
C LEU A 54 1.86 -4.48 -2.52
N GLU A 55 1.29 -3.29 -2.83
CA GLU A 55 0.74 -2.96 -4.14
C GLU A 55 1.77 -2.99 -5.28
N LEU A 56 3.01 -2.60 -4.98
CA LEU A 56 4.12 -2.69 -5.93
C LEU A 56 4.62 -4.13 -6.11
N GLY A 57 4.06 -5.09 -5.39
CA GLY A 57 4.49 -6.48 -5.42
C GLY A 57 5.83 -6.67 -4.69
N ALA A 58 5.97 -6.17 -3.45
CA ALA A 58 7.17 -6.34 -2.64
C ALA A 58 7.61 -7.81 -2.43
N ASN A 59 6.74 -8.77 -2.72
CA ASN A 59 7.05 -10.20 -2.70
C ASN A 59 7.40 -10.77 -4.10
N ASN A 60 7.49 -9.94 -5.14
CA ASN A 60 7.75 -10.36 -6.51
C ASN A 60 9.23 -10.14 -6.86
N ILE A 61 9.91 -11.20 -7.27
CA ILE A 61 11.28 -11.14 -7.78
C ILE A 61 11.22 -11.19 -9.30
N VAL A 62 11.73 -10.15 -9.95
CA VAL A 62 11.76 -10.05 -11.41
C VAL A 62 13.14 -10.47 -11.92
N ILE A 63 13.19 -11.56 -12.68
CA ILE A 63 14.42 -12.12 -13.25
C ILE A 63 14.49 -11.76 -14.73
N LEU A 64 15.47 -10.95 -15.13
CA LEU A 64 15.75 -10.63 -16.53
C LEU A 64 17.12 -11.19 -16.93
N PRO A 65 17.29 -11.64 -18.19
CA PRO A 65 18.60 -11.97 -18.70
C PRO A 65 19.44 -10.69 -18.82
N SER A 66 20.76 -10.82 -18.59
CA SER A 66 21.69 -9.69 -18.75
C SER A 66 21.70 -9.20 -20.20
N THR A 67 21.82 -7.88 -20.39
CA THR A 67 21.87 -7.25 -21.71
C THR A 67 23.03 -7.82 -22.54
N GLY A 68 22.72 -8.41 -23.69
CA GLY A 68 23.71 -9.03 -24.58
C GLY A 68 23.96 -10.52 -24.33
N SER A 69 23.29 -11.14 -23.35
CA SER A 69 23.33 -12.58 -23.15
C SER A 69 22.43 -13.31 -24.16
N SER A 70 22.89 -14.45 -24.68
CA SER A 70 22.07 -15.38 -25.49
C SER A 70 21.17 -16.29 -24.63
N LEU A 71 21.17 -16.07 -23.31
CA LEU A 71 20.42 -16.87 -22.35
C LEU A 71 18.92 -16.65 -22.54
N ARG A 72 18.21 -17.73 -22.88
CA ARG A 72 16.76 -17.75 -23.04
C ARG A 72 16.19 -18.65 -21.96
N PHE A 73 15.31 -18.10 -21.13
CA PHE A 73 14.54 -18.91 -20.20
C PHE A 73 13.58 -19.84 -20.96
N ASN A 74 13.50 -21.08 -20.51
CA ASN A 74 12.57 -22.08 -21.03
C ASN A 74 11.64 -22.59 -19.93
N ASP A 75 10.67 -23.43 -20.31
CA ASP A 75 9.68 -23.97 -19.37
C ASP A 75 10.29 -24.86 -18.29
N ALA A 76 11.44 -25.50 -18.55
CA ALA A 76 12.14 -26.29 -17.54
C ALA A 76 12.78 -25.42 -16.45
N ASP A 77 13.19 -24.20 -16.77
CA ASP A 77 13.69 -23.23 -15.78
C ASP A 77 12.55 -22.77 -14.87
N VAL A 78 11.36 -22.56 -15.43
CA VAL A 78 10.14 -22.21 -14.66
C VAL A 78 9.82 -23.30 -13.64
N GLN A 79 9.85 -24.57 -14.04
CA GLN A 79 9.60 -25.70 -13.14
C GLN A 79 10.67 -25.84 -12.04
N LYS A 80 11.94 -25.57 -12.35
CA LYS A 80 13.01 -25.59 -11.34
C LYS A 80 12.81 -24.50 -10.29
N ILE A 81 12.40 -23.30 -10.71
CA ILE A 81 12.18 -22.18 -9.79
C ILE A 81 10.93 -22.43 -8.93
N SER A 82 9.87 -23.03 -9.47
CA SER A 82 8.65 -23.31 -8.70
C SER A 82 8.84 -24.37 -7.61
N LEU A 83 9.88 -25.21 -7.73
CA LEU A 83 10.23 -26.22 -6.72
C LEU A 83 11.06 -25.64 -5.55
N ILE A 84 11.51 -24.40 -5.64
CA ILE A 84 12.29 -23.77 -4.57
C ILE A 84 11.37 -23.49 -3.37
N PRO A 85 11.73 -23.92 -2.15
CA PRO A 85 10.95 -23.64 -0.95
C PRO A 85 10.73 -22.14 -0.75
N GLY A 86 9.48 -21.72 -0.59
CA GLY A 86 9.09 -20.31 -0.40
C GLY A 86 8.65 -19.59 -1.69
N VAL A 87 8.74 -20.24 -2.86
CA VAL A 87 8.16 -19.71 -4.10
C VAL A 87 6.72 -20.17 -4.22
N GLU A 88 5.78 -19.22 -4.15
CA GLU A 88 4.33 -19.51 -4.27
C GLU A 88 3.91 -19.69 -5.73
N ALA A 89 4.42 -18.85 -6.62
CA ALA A 89 4.10 -18.89 -8.04
C ALA A 89 5.28 -18.36 -8.88
N VAL A 90 5.44 -18.91 -10.09
CA VAL A 90 6.40 -18.43 -11.08
C VAL A 90 5.65 -18.04 -12.34
N LEU A 91 5.83 -16.80 -12.77
CA LEU A 91 5.05 -16.22 -13.86
C LEU A 91 5.99 -15.83 -15.01
N PRO A 92 6.06 -16.63 -16.09
CA PRO A 92 6.84 -16.26 -17.25
C PRO A 92 6.17 -15.10 -18.00
N PHE A 93 6.98 -14.15 -18.46
CA PHE A 93 6.53 -13.07 -19.33
C PHE A 93 7.53 -12.86 -20.46
N TYR A 94 7.02 -12.47 -21.62
CA TYR A 94 7.80 -12.10 -22.79
C TYR A 94 7.56 -10.64 -23.10
N LEU A 95 8.65 -9.91 -23.32
CA LEU A 95 8.61 -8.51 -23.74
C LEU A 95 9.06 -8.42 -25.19
N THR A 96 8.18 -7.96 -26.08
CA THR A 96 8.52 -7.74 -27.48
C THR A 96 8.09 -6.35 -27.92
N SER A 97 8.86 -5.72 -28.81
CA SER A 97 8.47 -4.46 -29.43
C SER A 97 7.65 -4.75 -30.68
N ALA A 98 6.43 -4.23 -30.74
CA ALA A 98 5.55 -4.39 -31.88
C ALA A 98 5.09 -3.03 -32.41
N THR A 99 4.96 -2.94 -33.73
CA THR A 99 4.34 -1.76 -34.36
C THR A 99 2.84 -2.00 -34.45
N ILE A 100 2.08 -1.28 -33.63
CA ILE A 100 0.62 -1.31 -33.58
C ILE A 100 0.10 -0.31 -34.61
N LYS A 101 -0.67 -0.80 -35.59
CA LYS A 101 -1.30 0.03 -36.62
C LYS A 101 -2.81 0.04 -36.43
N TYR A 102 -3.41 1.21 -36.30
CA TYR A 102 -4.86 1.38 -36.22
C TYR A 102 -5.29 2.68 -36.91
N GLY A 103 -6.28 2.60 -37.80
CA GLY A 103 -6.89 3.79 -38.43
C GLY A 103 -5.91 4.71 -39.18
N GLY A 104 -4.83 4.17 -39.75
CA GLY A 104 -3.78 4.96 -40.43
C GLY A 104 -2.67 5.50 -39.52
N ILE A 105 -2.79 5.32 -38.20
CA ILE A 105 -1.77 5.70 -37.22
C ILE A 105 -0.91 4.47 -36.90
N SER A 106 0.41 4.64 -36.95
CA SER A 106 1.38 3.59 -36.64
C SER A 106 2.15 3.98 -35.39
N LEU A 107 2.01 3.20 -34.32
CA LEU A 107 2.68 3.42 -33.04
C LEU A 107 3.62 2.26 -32.75
N ASN A 108 4.83 2.57 -32.31
CA ASN A 108 5.73 1.54 -31.79
C ASN A 108 5.46 1.40 -30.28
N GLY A 109 5.11 0.19 -29.85
CA GLY A 109 4.77 -0.11 -28.48
C GLY A 109 5.50 -1.36 -27.98
N ARG A 110 5.67 -1.46 -26.67
CA ARG A 110 6.12 -2.69 -26.02
C ARG A 110 4.90 -3.54 -25.66
N VAL A 111 4.93 -4.79 -26.09
CA VAL A 111 3.90 -5.79 -25.82
C VAL A 111 4.45 -6.75 -24.79
N TYR A 112 3.76 -6.85 -23.66
CA TYR A 112 3.99 -7.85 -22.62
C TYR A 112 3.06 -9.02 -22.87
N ALA A 113 3.61 -10.19 -23.17
CA ALA A 113 2.86 -11.43 -23.31
C ALA A 113 3.07 -12.27 -22.04
N THR A 114 1.99 -12.57 -21.34
CA THR A 114 1.97 -13.46 -20.18
C THR A 114 0.61 -14.16 -20.15
N ASP A 115 0.48 -15.17 -19.30
CA ASP A 115 -0.78 -15.86 -19.10
C ASP A 115 -1.82 -14.91 -18.42
N PRO A 116 -3.05 -14.77 -18.95
CA PRO A 116 -4.05 -13.86 -18.40
C PRO A 116 -4.40 -14.10 -16.92
N ALA A 117 -4.37 -15.35 -16.44
CA ALA A 117 -4.63 -15.63 -15.03
C ALA A 117 -3.52 -15.08 -14.13
N SER A 118 -2.29 -15.07 -14.65
CA SER A 118 -1.09 -14.56 -14.00
C SER A 118 -1.05 -13.03 -13.89
N VAL A 119 -1.70 -12.30 -14.83
CA VAL A 119 -1.81 -10.83 -14.80
C VAL A 119 -2.57 -10.35 -13.56
N LYS A 120 -3.62 -11.05 -13.16
CA LYS A 120 -4.44 -10.70 -11.99
C LYS A 120 -3.69 -10.86 -10.67
N ILE A 121 -2.69 -11.75 -10.65
CA ILE A 121 -1.81 -12.00 -9.49
C ILE A 121 -0.73 -10.92 -9.41
N LEU A 122 -0.12 -10.55 -10.55
CA LEU A 122 0.94 -9.53 -10.60
C LEU A 122 0.42 -8.11 -10.40
N PHE A 123 -0.78 -7.83 -10.90
CA PHE A 123 -1.38 -6.50 -10.86
C PHE A 123 -2.85 -6.63 -10.42
N PRO A 124 -3.11 -6.87 -9.13
CA PRO A 124 -4.49 -7.00 -8.62
C PRO A 124 -5.33 -5.72 -8.82
N GLN A 125 -4.68 -4.59 -9.06
CA GLN A 125 -5.29 -3.29 -9.36
C GLN A 125 -5.62 -3.09 -10.85
N LEU A 126 -5.20 -4.00 -11.76
CA LEU A 126 -5.42 -3.85 -13.19
C LEU A 126 -6.91 -4.09 -13.51
N GLN A 127 -7.67 -3.01 -13.69
CA GLN A 127 -9.00 -3.10 -14.23
C GLN A 127 -8.89 -3.28 -15.74
N VAL A 128 -9.37 -4.41 -16.25
CA VAL A 128 -9.52 -4.62 -17.69
C VAL A 128 -10.60 -3.65 -18.15
N LEU A 129 -10.19 -2.50 -18.68
CA LEU A 129 -11.08 -1.62 -19.40
C LEU A 129 -11.45 -2.36 -20.69
N GLN A 130 -12.67 -2.90 -20.75
CA GLN A 130 -13.23 -3.41 -21.99
C GLN A 130 -13.33 -2.23 -22.97
N GLY A 131 -12.48 -2.25 -23.99
CA GLY A 131 -12.68 -1.42 -25.17
C GLY A 131 -13.86 -1.97 -25.95
N THR A 132 -14.82 -1.10 -26.27
CA THR A 132 -15.84 -1.31 -27.31
C THR A 132 -15.22 -1.68 -28.65
#